data_AF-A0A8K1FK67-F1
#
_entry.id   AF-A0A8K1FK67-F1
#
_cell.length_a   1.000
_cell.length_b   1.000
_cell.length_c   1.000
_cell.angle_alpha   90.00
_cell.angle_beta   90.00
_cell.angle_gamma   90.00
#
_symmetry.space_group_name_H-M   'P 1'
#
loop_
_entity.id
_entity.type
_entity.pdbx_description
1 polymer ?
#
loop_
_entity_poly.entity_id
_entity_poly.type
_entity_poly.pdbx_seq_one_letter_code
_entity_poly.pdbx_strand_id
1 'polypeptide(L)'
;MKVALLVASSAMVAQVHAHGYMSIPTPRSTDVFSDMTNTGACDRSQSGKVTEFKAGEEITVEWTRNNHLGGFIRYSMVPKGQDNKANFDKSTFFYTCRESNCTLKQCKDKWCGDDPGSKDYEIKCSSKVKLPDYLQAGDYVLQWTWHSAGSSYGNVGWNTGNYKTCADIRLTTSGTGTKPSCPTFVGGDRVTKMEGKSSDQCFYFDQNDLDSKEVKYGTGEEQGKEYYKYGKPKEIEKCGGGAAPAPAPAPATGANNTAPSAGGSQPSNGGSKPTPVATPVPATSSSPSRTPKPSSGGGRPSWSQKPSNGGWNQAPSDEDEDENPGKVQPPNGDEGDDEEEETERPRRKQNKWSEDN
;
A
#
# COMPACT_ATOMS: atom_id res chain seq x y z
N MET A 1 -9.15 -36.60 -48.71
CA MET A 1 -8.54 -36.92 -47.40
C MET A 1 -7.81 -35.68 -46.88
N LYS A 2 -7.86 -35.50 -45.55
CA LYS A 2 -7.22 -34.48 -44.70
C LYS A 2 -8.03 -33.19 -44.48
N VAL A 3 -8.95 -33.27 -43.51
CA VAL A 3 -9.52 -32.12 -42.80
C VAL A 3 -8.49 -31.72 -41.74
N ALA A 4 -7.94 -30.50 -41.85
CA ALA A 4 -7.03 -29.94 -40.85
C ALA A 4 -7.85 -29.31 -39.72
N LEU A 5 -7.74 -29.89 -38.52
CA LEU A 5 -8.37 -29.36 -37.32
C LEU A 5 -7.50 -28.21 -36.79
N LEU A 6 -7.96 -26.97 -36.94
CA LEU A 6 -7.39 -25.80 -36.29
C LEU A 6 -7.82 -25.84 -34.81
N VAL A 7 -6.91 -26.28 -33.94
CA VAL A 7 -7.09 -26.16 -32.48
C VAL A 7 -6.75 -24.72 -32.12
N ALA A 8 -7.77 -23.88 -31.97
CA ALA A 8 -7.63 -22.56 -31.38
C ALA A 8 -7.30 -22.74 -29.89
N SER A 9 -6.01 -22.68 -29.56
CA SER A 9 -5.55 -22.59 -28.17
C SER A 9 -5.94 -21.23 -27.62
N SER A 10 -7.15 -21.13 -27.06
CA SER A 10 -7.54 -20.02 -26.20
C SER A 10 -6.62 -20.03 -24.98
N ALA A 11 -5.53 -19.27 -25.06
CA ALA A 11 -4.71 -18.96 -23.91
C ALA A 11 -5.63 -18.26 -22.91
N MET A 12 -5.98 -18.96 -21.82
CA MET A 12 -6.63 -18.34 -20.69
C MET A 12 -5.65 -17.33 -20.13
N VAL A 13 -5.80 -16.07 -20.51
CA VAL A 13 -5.13 -14.95 -19.86
C VAL A 13 -5.67 -14.94 -18.45
N ALA A 14 -4.91 -15.52 -17.51
CA ALA A 14 -5.20 -15.38 -16.11
C ALA A 14 -5.21 -13.87 -15.82
N GLN A 15 -6.39 -13.32 -15.52
CA GLN A 15 -6.48 -11.96 -15.02
C GLN A 15 -5.81 -11.94 -13.66
N VAL A 16 -4.54 -11.57 -13.62
CA VAL A 16 -3.80 -11.33 -12.38
C VAL A 16 -4.50 -10.17 -11.70
N HIS A 17 -5.25 -10.47 -10.64
CA HIS A 17 -5.86 -9.46 -9.78
C HIS A 17 -4.78 -8.91 -8.85
N ALA A 18 -3.85 -8.17 -9.45
CA ALA A 18 -2.78 -7.47 -8.78
C ALA A 18 -3.34 -6.38 -7.84
N HIS A 19 -3.42 -6.67 -6.54
CA HIS A 19 -4.10 -5.79 -5.61
C HIS A 19 -3.48 -5.73 -4.20
N GLY A 20 -3.12 -4.51 -3.75
CA GLY A 20 -2.49 -4.25 -2.44
C GLY A 20 -3.50 -3.85 -1.35
N TYR A 21 -3.43 -4.45 -0.17
CA TYR A 21 -4.23 -4.05 1.01
C TYR A 21 -3.48 -4.28 2.32
N MET A 22 -3.89 -3.57 3.38
CA MET A 22 -3.39 -3.78 4.73
C MET A 22 -3.95 -5.08 5.32
N SER A 23 -3.10 -5.97 5.83
CA SER A 23 -3.50 -7.21 6.51
C SER A 23 -3.38 -7.15 8.03
N ILE A 24 -2.52 -6.28 8.56
CA ILE A 24 -2.41 -6.01 10.00
C ILE A 24 -2.36 -4.49 10.24
N PRO A 25 -3.23 -3.93 11.10
CA PRO A 25 -4.34 -4.57 11.82
C PRO A 25 -5.40 -5.18 10.89
N THR A 26 -6.32 -5.99 11.44
CA THR A 26 -7.35 -6.66 10.63
C THR A 26 -8.20 -5.61 9.88
N PRO A 27 -8.20 -5.62 8.52
CA PRO A 27 -8.95 -4.64 7.76
C PRO A 27 -10.46 -4.92 7.76
N ARG A 28 -11.26 -3.93 7.38
CA ARG A 28 -12.71 -4.05 7.16
C ARG A 28 -13.03 -4.97 5.99
N SER A 29 -12.19 -4.96 4.95
CA SER A 29 -12.24 -5.91 3.85
C SER A 29 -10.84 -6.35 3.45
N THR A 30 -10.77 -7.53 2.85
CA THR A 30 -9.62 -7.96 2.04
C THR A 30 -9.86 -7.70 0.55
N ASP A 31 -11.02 -7.14 0.20
CA ASP A 31 -11.27 -6.63 -1.14
C ASP A 31 -10.38 -5.42 -1.38
N VAL A 32 -9.97 -5.24 -2.62
CA VAL A 32 -9.10 -4.14 -2.95
C VAL A 32 -9.87 -3.00 -3.56
N PHE A 33 -9.59 -1.83 -3.01
CA PHE A 33 -10.18 -0.58 -3.42
C PHE A 33 -9.09 0.30 -4.02
N SER A 34 -9.14 0.42 -5.35
CA SER A 34 -8.33 1.37 -6.11
C SER A 34 -9.12 2.66 -6.29
N ASP A 35 -8.62 3.74 -5.71
CA ASP A 35 -9.17 5.08 -5.78
C ASP A 35 -8.41 5.91 -6.81
N MET A 36 -8.84 5.77 -8.06
CA MET A 36 -8.26 6.41 -9.25
C MET A 36 -8.50 7.92 -9.31
N THR A 37 -9.51 8.41 -8.58
CA THR A 37 -9.88 9.83 -8.53
C THR A 37 -9.41 10.53 -7.27
N ASN A 38 -8.78 9.79 -6.36
CA ASN A 38 -8.51 10.23 -5.01
C ASN A 38 -9.75 10.87 -4.36
N THR A 39 -10.92 10.23 -4.38
CA THR A 39 -12.14 10.74 -3.73
C THR A 39 -12.62 9.86 -2.58
N GLY A 40 -12.18 8.61 -2.54
CA GLY A 40 -12.54 7.62 -1.54
C GLY A 40 -11.82 7.77 -0.20
N ALA A 41 -12.47 7.26 0.84
CA ALA A 41 -11.93 7.20 2.20
C ALA A 41 -11.53 5.77 2.57
N CYS A 42 -12.49 4.84 2.59
CA CYS A 42 -12.28 3.45 2.93
C CYS A 42 -12.74 2.53 1.80
N ASP A 43 -12.19 1.33 1.76
CA ASP A 43 -12.61 0.21 0.93
C ASP A 43 -14.05 -0.23 1.20
N ARG A 44 -14.49 -0.13 2.45
CA ARG A 44 -15.86 -0.40 2.89
C ARG A 44 -16.32 0.57 3.98
N SER A 45 -17.60 0.91 3.96
CA SER A 45 -18.25 1.73 4.99
C SER A 45 -18.68 0.92 6.21
N GLN A 46 -18.88 -0.39 6.07
CA GLN A 46 -19.24 -1.25 7.20
C GLN A 46 -18.05 -1.41 8.16
N SER A 47 -18.31 -1.29 9.47
CA SER A 47 -17.30 -1.60 10.48
C SER A 47 -16.88 -3.07 10.41
N GLY A 48 -15.59 -3.31 10.62
CA GLY A 48 -14.95 -4.62 10.72
C GLY A 48 -14.66 -5.02 12.16
N LYS A 49 -13.73 -5.98 12.31
CA LYS A 49 -13.25 -6.44 13.62
C LYS A 49 -12.38 -5.35 14.27
N VAL A 50 -12.74 -4.97 15.49
CA VAL A 50 -11.95 -4.01 16.28
C VAL A 50 -10.67 -4.69 16.80
N THR A 51 -9.53 -4.03 16.59
CA THR A 51 -8.25 -4.41 17.19
C THR A 51 -7.85 -3.39 18.26
N GLU A 52 -7.42 -3.86 19.44
CA GLU A 52 -7.11 -2.97 20.56
C GLU A 52 -5.61 -2.68 20.67
N PHE A 53 -5.27 -1.42 20.92
CA PHE A 53 -3.90 -0.92 21.11
C PHE A 53 -3.88 0.16 22.21
N LYS A 54 -2.70 0.62 22.60
CA LYS A 54 -2.51 1.80 23.45
C LYS A 54 -2.12 3.01 22.61
N ALA A 55 -2.51 4.21 23.05
CA ALA A 55 -1.98 5.43 22.45
C ALA A 55 -0.45 5.47 22.64
N GLY A 56 0.29 5.86 21.60
CA GLY A 56 1.75 5.85 21.62
C GLY A 56 2.42 4.49 21.44
N GLU A 57 1.65 3.40 21.33
CA GLU A 57 2.20 2.06 21.11
C GLU A 57 2.87 1.94 19.73
N GLU A 58 4.04 1.30 19.68
CA GLU A 58 4.63 0.89 18.42
C GLU A 58 4.04 -0.45 17.99
N ILE A 59 3.31 -0.44 16.88
CA ILE A 59 2.64 -1.62 16.32
C ILE A 59 3.37 -2.09 15.07
N THR A 60 3.27 -3.39 14.80
CA THR A 60 3.63 -3.92 13.48
C THR A 60 2.41 -3.80 12.58
N VAL A 61 2.60 -3.17 11.43
CA VAL A 61 1.62 -3.10 10.35
C VAL A 61 2.10 -3.99 9.21
N GLU A 62 1.18 -4.63 8.52
CA GLU A 62 1.49 -5.49 7.38
C GLU A 62 0.55 -5.24 6.22
N TRP A 63 1.05 -5.43 5.00
CA TRP A 63 0.29 -5.32 3.76
C TRP A 63 0.79 -6.31 2.71
N THR A 64 -0.07 -6.67 1.77
CA THR A 64 0.34 -7.43 0.57
C THR A 64 1.19 -6.54 -0.33
N ARG A 65 2.28 -7.05 -0.90
CA ARG A 65 3.19 -6.27 -1.76
C ARG A 65 2.59 -5.94 -3.12
N ASN A 66 1.92 -6.91 -3.75
CA ASN A 66 1.45 -6.80 -5.13
C ASN A 66 2.61 -6.57 -6.14
N ASN A 67 2.33 -6.65 -7.45
CA ASN A 67 3.32 -6.53 -8.52
C ASN A 67 3.67 -5.09 -8.94
N HIS A 68 3.01 -4.05 -8.38
CA HIS A 68 3.39 -2.65 -8.62
C HIS A 68 4.61 -2.27 -7.77
N LEU A 69 5.42 -1.36 -8.31
CA LEU A 69 6.72 -1.01 -7.76
C LEU A 69 6.69 0.33 -7.05
N GLY A 70 7.41 0.38 -5.93
CA GLY A 70 7.65 1.62 -5.20
C GLY A 70 6.40 2.31 -4.66
N GLY A 71 6.60 3.57 -4.33
CA GLY A 71 5.58 4.44 -3.74
C GLY A 71 5.69 4.51 -2.22
N PHE A 72 4.68 5.15 -1.66
CA PHE A 72 4.62 5.46 -0.23
C PHE A 72 3.40 4.82 0.39
N ILE A 73 3.53 4.43 1.65
CA ILE A 73 2.41 4.12 2.53
C ILE A 73 2.18 5.32 3.44
N ARG A 74 0.96 5.84 3.43
CA ARG A 74 0.45 6.82 4.38
C ARG A 74 -0.46 6.15 5.39
N TYR A 75 -0.29 6.48 6.66
CA TYR A 75 -1.23 6.17 7.73
C TYR A 75 -1.90 7.42 8.26
N SER A 76 -3.23 7.36 8.32
CA SER A 76 -4.09 8.40 8.87
C SER A 76 -5.06 7.78 9.85
N MET A 77 -5.45 8.52 10.89
CA MET A 77 -6.35 7.98 11.91
C MET A 77 -7.36 9.01 12.37
N VAL A 78 -8.64 8.63 12.40
CA VAL A 78 -9.75 9.52 12.77
C VAL A 78 -10.69 8.82 13.76
N PRO A 79 -11.41 9.56 14.61
CA PRO A 79 -12.44 8.97 15.46
C PRO A 79 -13.49 8.21 14.63
N LYS A 80 -14.05 7.14 15.20
CA LYS A 80 -15.12 6.39 14.53
C LYS A 80 -16.30 7.29 14.15
N GLY A 81 -16.81 7.14 12.93
CA GLY A 81 -17.86 8.00 12.36
C GLY A 81 -17.35 9.28 11.71
N GLN A 82 -16.03 9.51 11.72
CA GLN A 82 -15.37 10.63 11.02
C GLN A 82 -14.53 10.16 9.82
N ASP A 83 -14.75 8.93 9.34
CA ASP A 83 -14.03 8.22 8.29
C ASP A 83 -14.37 8.69 6.87
N ASN A 84 -14.27 10.01 6.64
CA ASN A 84 -14.29 10.62 5.32
C ASN A 84 -12.89 11.10 4.90
N LYS A 85 -12.71 11.28 3.60
CA LYS A 85 -11.42 11.66 2.99
C LYS A 85 -10.82 12.92 3.63
N ALA A 86 -11.61 13.98 3.77
CA ALA A 86 -11.12 15.27 4.27
C ALA A 86 -10.56 15.17 5.69
N ASN A 87 -11.16 14.32 6.53
CA ASN A 87 -10.67 14.09 7.88
C ASN A 87 -9.40 13.24 7.90
N PHE A 88 -9.33 12.19 7.06
CA PHE A 88 -8.10 11.39 6.93
C PHE A 88 -6.91 12.22 6.45
N ASP A 89 -7.11 13.08 5.44
CA ASP A 89 -6.04 13.92 4.91
C ASP A 89 -5.48 14.91 5.93
N LYS A 90 -6.28 15.34 6.91
CA LYS A 90 -5.86 16.23 8.02
C LYS A 90 -5.29 15.48 9.23
N SER A 91 -5.42 14.15 9.23
CA SER A 91 -5.10 13.28 10.36
C SER A 91 -4.03 12.24 10.02
N THR A 92 -3.24 12.54 8.99
CA THR A 92 -2.00 11.82 8.69
C THR A 92 -1.04 11.96 9.85
N PHE A 93 -0.41 10.85 10.25
CA PHE A 93 0.56 10.85 11.34
C PHE A 93 1.83 10.08 11.01
N PHE A 94 1.81 9.24 9.97
CA PHE A 94 2.97 8.42 9.64
C PHE A 94 3.06 8.11 8.13
N TYR A 95 4.28 8.08 7.62
CA TYR A 95 4.63 7.61 6.29
C TYR A 95 5.76 6.57 6.33
N THR A 96 5.76 5.62 5.40
CA THR A 96 6.86 4.69 5.17
C THR A 96 6.97 4.32 3.70
N CYS A 97 8.12 3.82 3.25
CA CYS A 97 8.25 3.29 1.90
C CYS A 97 7.42 2.01 1.72
N ARG A 98 6.83 1.84 0.53
CA ARG A 98 6.02 0.66 0.15
C ARG A 98 6.78 -0.66 0.33
N GLU A 99 8.06 -0.68 -0.06
CA GLU A 99 8.91 -1.86 -0.02
C GLU A 99 9.96 -1.82 1.11
N SER A 100 9.60 -1.25 2.26
CA SER A 100 10.49 -1.06 3.42
C SER A 100 11.05 -2.38 3.99
N ASN A 101 10.17 -3.35 4.22
CA ASN A 101 10.53 -4.69 4.69
C ASN A 101 9.60 -5.75 4.07
N CYS A 102 9.96 -6.29 2.89
CA CYS A 102 9.16 -7.29 2.17
C CYS A 102 9.83 -8.67 2.15
N THR A 103 9.03 -9.74 2.21
CA THR A 103 9.49 -11.13 2.23
C THR A 103 9.77 -11.70 0.83
N LEU A 104 10.47 -10.96 -0.03
CA LEU A 104 10.87 -11.43 -1.35
C LEU A 104 12.09 -12.36 -1.26
N LYS A 105 12.08 -13.46 -2.02
CA LYS A 105 13.16 -14.47 -2.01
C LYS A 105 14.07 -14.41 -3.23
N GLN A 106 13.53 -14.07 -4.41
CA GLN A 106 14.23 -14.21 -5.69
C GLN A 106 14.50 -12.88 -6.40
N CYS A 107 14.07 -11.78 -5.82
CA CYS A 107 14.24 -10.46 -6.41
C CYS A 107 15.72 -10.02 -6.43
N LYS A 108 16.27 -9.81 -7.64
CA LYS A 108 17.69 -9.41 -7.86
C LYS A 108 17.87 -8.04 -8.50
N ASP A 109 16.80 -7.41 -8.96
CA ASP A 109 16.84 -6.08 -9.58
C ASP A 109 15.70 -5.20 -9.07
N LYS A 110 15.77 -3.89 -9.33
CA LYS A 110 14.75 -2.93 -8.87
C LYS A 110 13.38 -3.11 -9.50
N TRP A 111 13.30 -3.74 -10.66
CA TRP A 111 12.09 -3.94 -11.46
C TRP A 111 11.38 -5.25 -11.17
N CYS A 112 11.92 -6.09 -10.28
CA CYS A 112 11.37 -7.39 -9.97
C CYS A 112 9.90 -7.30 -9.51
N GLY A 113 9.06 -8.13 -10.12
CA GLY A 113 7.70 -8.38 -9.65
C GLY A 113 7.68 -9.25 -8.40
N ASP A 114 6.56 -9.91 -8.17
CA ASP A 114 6.44 -10.91 -7.12
C ASP A 114 7.22 -12.19 -7.47
N ASP A 115 7.64 -12.94 -6.44
CA ASP A 115 8.39 -14.20 -6.64
C ASP A 115 7.58 -15.16 -7.54
N PRO A 116 8.20 -15.82 -8.53
CA PRO A 116 7.49 -16.74 -9.43
C PRO A 116 6.68 -17.80 -8.67
N GLY A 117 5.40 -17.94 -9.04
CA GLY A 117 4.49 -18.91 -8.43
C GLY A 117 3.93 -18.52 -7.07
N SER A 118 4.30 -17.35 -6.54
CA SER A 118 3.63 -16.78 -5.38
C SER A 118 2.21 -16.34 -5.72
N LYS A 119 1.30 -16.46 -4.76
CA LYS A 119 -0.05 -15.90 -4.90
C LYS A 119 -0.04 -14.43 -4.51
N ASP A 120 -0.99 -13.66 -5.06
CA ASP A 120 -1.13 -12.19 -4.91
C ASP A 120 -1.09 -11.66 -3.46
N TYR A 121 -1.30 -12.53 -2.46
CA TYR A 121 -1.35 -12.21 -1.03
C TYR A 121 -0.25 -12.85 -0.18
N GLU A 122 0.62 -13.68 -0.76
CA GLU A 122 1.66 -14.42 -0.02
C GLU A 122 2.86 -13.55 0.35
N ILE A 123 3.21 -12.59 -0.51
CA ILE A 123 4.31 -11.67 -0.23
C ILE A 123 3.80 -10.54 0.64
N LYS A 124 4.29 -10.51 1.88
CA LYS A 124 3.98 -9.47 2.84
C LYS A 124 5.12 -8.47 2.92
N CYS A 125 4.74 -7.22 3.08
CA CYS A 125 5.61 -6.17 3.52
C CYS A 125 5.12 -5.66 4.87
N SER A 126 6.03 -5.10 5.66
CA SER A 126 5.70 -4.61 6.99
C SER A 126 6.50 -3.36 7.35
N SER A 127 6.02 -2.67 8.38
CA SER A 127 6.76 -1.59 9.04
C SER A 127 6.36 -1.51 10.52
N LYS A 128 7.15 -0.77 11.29
CA LYS A 128 6.86 -0.39 12.66
C LYS A 128 6.26 1.00 12.65
N VAL A 129 5.05 1.14 13.19
CA VAL A 129 4.31 2.40 13.23
C VAL A 129 4.03 2.73 14.69
N LYS A 130 4.51 3.88 15.14
CA LYS A 130 4.10 4.43 16.44
C LYS A 130 2.72 5.09 16.29
N LEU A 131 1.72 4.55 16.97
CA LEU A 131 0.40 5.17 17.03
C LEU A 131 0.48 6.53 17.73
N PRO A 132 -0.36 7.51 17.36
CA PRO A 132 -0.37 8.83 17.99
C PRO A 132 -0.48 8.76 19.51
N ASP A 133 0.48 9.35 20.21
CA ASP A 133 0.50 9.46 21.68
C ASP A 133 -0.22 10.71 22.21
N TYR A 134 -0.87 11.48 21.33
CA TYR A 134 -1.68 12.66 21.68
C TYR A 134 -3.19 12.39 21.60
N LEU A 135 -3.59 11.19 21.19
CA LEU A 135 -5.00 10.82 21.06
C LEU A 135 -5.55 10.27 22.36
N GLN A 136 -6.84 10.49 22.59
CA GLN A 136 -7.56 9.97 23.75
C GLN A 136 -7.95 8.50 23.53
N ALA A 137 -8.20 7.78 24.62
CA ALA A 137 -8.85 6.48 24.55
C ALA A 137 -10.18 6.58 23.79
N GLY A 138 -10.50 5.57 22.98
CA GLY A 138 -11.71 5.56 22.17
C GLY A 138 -11.62 4.68 20.93
N ASP A 139 -12.72 4.63 20.18
CA ASP A 139 -12.81 3.91 18.91
C ASP A 139 -12.36 4.84 17.74
N TYR A 140 -11.47 4.32 16.89
CA TYR A 140 -10.89 5.01 15.75
C TYR A 140 -10.94 4.15 14.49
N VAL A 141 -10.77 4.79 13.34
CA VAL A 141 -10.53 4.16 12.05
C VAL A 141 -9.13 4.50 11.61
N LEU A 142 -8.31 3.48 11.38
CA LEU A 142 -6.97 3.59 10.81
C LEU A 142 -7.07 3.38 9.30
N GLN A 143 -6.67 4.37 8.52
CA GLN A 143 -6.55 4.27 7.07
C GLN A 143 -5.10 3.97 6.70
N TRP A 144 -4.94 2.95 5.87
CA TRP A 144 -3.74 2.66 5.11
C TRP A 144 -3.96 3.15 3.68
N THR A 145 -3.03 3.93 3.15
CA THR A 145 -3.06 4.39 1.75
C THR A 145 -1.73 4.13 1.08
N TRP A 146 -1.73 3.39 -0.02
CA TRP A 146 -0.59 3.28 -0.91
C TRP A 146 -0.79 4.17 -2.13
N HIS A 147 0.20 5.00 -2.41
CA HIS A 147 0.19 5.94 -3.53
C HIS A 147 1.55 6.03 -4.21
N SER A 148 1.57 6.68 -5.38
CA SER A 148 2.78 6.88 -6.18
C SER A 148 3.45 5.57 -6.59
N ALA A 149 2.65 4.52 -6.80
CA ALA A 149 3.13 3.25 -7.32
C ALA A 149 3.21 3.30 -8.85
N GLY A 150 4.23 2.68 -9.39
CA GLY A 150 4.35 2.48 -10.84
C GLY A 150 4.16 1.02 -11.22
N SER A 151 4.20 0.72 -12.51
CA SER A 151 4.15 -0.65 -13.05
C SER A 151 2.77 -1.29 -12.99
N SER A 152 1.80 -0.73 -13.72
CA SER A 152 0.45 -1.29 -13.87
C SER A 152 0.34 -2.27 -15.05
N TYR A 153 -0.34 -3.40 -14.87
CA TYR A 153 -0.55 -4.43 -15.90
C TYR A 153 0.73 -4.94 -16.59
N GLY A 154 1.84 -5.00 -15.84
CA GLY A 154 3.16 -5.35 -16.39
C GLY A 154 3.84 -4.25 -17.19
N ASN A 155 3.23 -3.05 -17.28
CA ASN A 155 3.82 -1.89 -17.94
C ASN A 155 4.39 -0.91 -16.91
N VAL A 156 5.72 -0.88 -16.83
CA VAL A 156 6.49 -0.02 -15.91
C VAL A 156 6.20 1.48 -16.03
N GLY A 157 5.63 1.96 -17.14
CA GLY A 157 5.32 3.37 -17.38
C GLY A 157 3.92 3.83 -16.96
N TRP A 158 3.16 3.01 -16.23
CA TRP A 158 1.84 3.40 -15.75
C TRP A 158 1.87 3.76 -14.27
N ASN A 159 1.37 4.96 -13.95
CA ASN A 159 0.99 5.30 -12.58
C ASN A 159 -0.26 4.51 -12.18
N THR A 160 -0.33 4.06 -10.94
CA THR A 160 -1.56 3.48 -10.39
C THR A 160 -2.41 4.51 -9.67
N GLY A 161 -3.70 4.22 -9.50
CA GLY A 161 -4.50 4.92 -8.49
C GLY A 161 -3.99 4.65 -7.07
N ASN A 162 -4.68 5.24 -6.11
CA ASN A 162 -4.38 5.05 -4.71
C ASN A 162 -5.07 3.80 -4.19
N TYR A 163 -4.35 2.91 -3.50
CA TYR A 163 -4.97 1.79 -2.83
C TYR A 163 -5.27 2.18 -1.39
N LYS A 164 -6.52 2.04 -0.96
CA LYS A 164 -6.94 2.41 0.39
C LYS A 164 -7.60 1.24 1.09
N THR A 165 -7.26 1.06 2.37
CA THR A 165 -7.89 0.07 3.24
C THR A 165 -8.05 0.65 4.62
N CYS A 166 -9.18 0.40 5.28
CA CYS A 166 -9.43 0.84 6.64
C CYS A 166 -9.48 -0.33 7.62
N ALA A 167 -9.03 -0.11 8.85
CA ALA A 167 -9.22 -1.01 9.99
C ALA A 167 -9.87 -0.25 11.15
N ASP A 168 -10.77 -0.92 11.87
CA ASP A 168 -11.32 -0.39 13.10
C ASP A 168 -10.38 -0.74 14.27
N ILE A 169 -9.99 0.26 15.04
CA ILE A 169 -9.12 0.09 16.19
C ILE A 169 -9.72 0.76 17.43
N ARG A 170 -9.30 0.30 18.61
CA ARG A 170 -9.61 0.94 19.88
C ARG A 170 -8.34 1.29 20.63
N LEU A 171 -8.17 2.56 20.96
CA LEU A 171 -7.15 2.99 21.91
C LEU A 171 -7.68 2.78 23.32
N THR A 172 -7.04 1.88 24.06
CA THR A 172 -7.40 1.48 25.44
C THR A 172 -6.91 2.46 26.50
N THR A 173 -6.00 3.36 26.12
CA THR A 173 -5.41 4.37 26.99
C THR A 173 -5.38 5.71 26.27
N SER A 174 -5.52 6.79 27.04
CA SER A 174 -5.26 8.13 26.53
C SER A 174 -3.76 8.39 26.52
N GLY A 175 -3.28 8.96 25.43
CA GLY A 175 -1.93 9.45 25.33
C GLY A 175 -1.75 10.78 26.06
N THR A 176 -0.49 11.13 26.34
CA THR A 176 -0.10 12.34 27.08
C THR A 176 0.71 13.33 26.24
N GLY A 177 0.96 12.99 24.97
CA GLY A 177 1.73 13.79 24.03
C GLY A 177 0.93 14.95 23.43
N THR A 178 1.64 15.77 22.65
CA THR A 178 1.06 16.85 21.84
C THR A 178 1.11 16.46 20.37
N LYS A 179 0.07 16.80 19.58
CA LYS A 179 0.06 16.53 18.14
C LYS A 179 1.25 17.22 17.46
N PRO A 180 2.18 16.47 16.82
CA PRO A 180 3.25 17.06 16.05
C PRO A 180 2.69 17.87 14.88
N SER A 181 3.41 18.92 14.47
CA SER A 181 3.08 19.69 13.27
C SER A 181 3.26 18.87 11.98
N CYS A 182 4.02 17.78 12.04
CA CYS A 182 4.46 17.00 10.91
C CYS A 182 4.30 15.50 11.19
N PRO A 183 3.82 14.72 10.21
CA PRO A 183 3.84 13.27 10.29
C PRO A 183 5.26 12.74 10.46
N THR A 184 5.40 11.57 11.10
CA THR A 184 6.68 10.86 11.12
C THR A 184 6.91 10.18 9.77
N PHE A 185 8.17 10.11 9.33
CA PHE A 185 8.52 9.39 8.09
C PHE A 185 9.70 8.46 8.28
N VAL A 186 9.51 7.21 7.91
CA VAL A 186 10.57 6.19 7.87
C VAL A 186 10.87 5.85 6.41
N GLY A 187 12.02 6.33 5.94
CA GLY A 187 12.53 6.02 4.61
C GLY A 187 13.19 4.64 4.53
N GLY A 188 13.70 4.33 3.34
CA GLY A 188 14.44 3.11 3.07
C GLY A 188 13.52 1.97 2.63
N ASP A 189 13.74 1.53 1.41
CA ASP A 189 13.13 0.36 0.80
C ASP A 189 14.17 -0.54 0.16
N ARG A 190 13.70 -1.68 -0.37
CA ARG A 190 14.53 -2.62 -1.13
C ARG A 190 15.34 -1.92 -2.23
N VAL A 191 14.72 -1.03 -3.01
CA VAL A 191 15.35 -0.43 -4.19
C VAL A 191 16.42 0.59 -3.81
N THR A 192 16.12 1.48 -2.88
CA THR A 192 17.10 2.43 -2.33
C THR A 192 18.32 1.72 -1.75
N LYS A 193 18.13 0.60 -1.04
CA LYS A 193 19.24 -0.24 -0.54
C LYS A 193 20.09 -0.82 -1.67
N MET A 194 19.46 -1.42 -2.69
CA MET A 194 20.19 -2.01 -3.82
C MET A 194 20.96 -0.98 -4.64
N GLU A 195 20.42 0.23 -4.76
CA GLU A 195 20.98 1.30 -5.61
C GLU A 195 21.90 2.26 -4.82
N GLY A 196 22.23 1.91 -3.57
CA GLY A 196 23.10 2.71 -2.70
C GLY A 196 22.57 4.13 -2.45
N LYS A 197 21.24 4.31 -2.44
CA LYS A 197 20.58 5.58 -2.14
C LYS A 197 20.42 5.77 -0.64
N SER A 198 20.10 7.01 -0.26
CA SER A 198 19.87 7.35 1.14
C SER A 198 18.72 6.54 1.71
N SER A 199 18.87 6.06 2.95
CA SER A 199 17.83 5.35 3.68
C SER A 199 16.71 6.27 4.20
N ASP A 200 16.77 7.57 3.91
CA ASP A 200 15.70 8.54 4.19
C ASP A 200 14.87 8.89 2.94
N GLN A 201 14.90 8.02 1.93
CA GLN A 201 14.12 8.19 0.70
C GLN A 201 13.36 6.89 0.38
N CYS A 202 12.34 7.01 -0.45
CA CYS A 202 11.67 5.88 -1.10
C CYS A 202 11.85 5.97 -2.60
N PHE A 203 11.84 4.83 -3.26
CA PHE A 203 11.66 4.68 -4.69
C PHE A 203 10.17 4.83 -5.01
N TYR A 204 9.80 5.74 -5.91
CA TYR A 204 8.40 6.02 -6.25
C TYR A 204 8.24 6.44 -7.70
N PHE A 205 7.01 6.39 -8.21
CA PHE A 205 6.68 6.76 -9.58
C PHE A 205 6.10 8.17 -9.68
N ASP A 206 6.69 8.97 -10.56
CA ASP A 206 6.25 10.31 -10.99
C ASP A 206 6.07 11.36 -9.87
N GLN A 207 4.97 11.31 -9.12
CA GLN A 207 4.61 12.29 -8.09
C GLN A 207 4.83 11.71 -6.70
N ASN A 208 5.19 12.55 -5.73
CA ASN A 208 5.30 12.18 -4.32
C ASN A 208 4.13 12.71 -3.45
N ASP A 209 2.98 12.95 -4.08
CA ASP A 209 1.77 13.48 -3.45
C ASP A 209 0.55 12.58 -3.71
N LEU A 210 -0.49 12.76 -2.90
CA LEU A 210 -1.79 12.11 -3.08
C LEU A 210 -2.63 12.89 -4.07
N ASP A 211 -2.23 12.84 -5.34
CA ASP A 211 -2.98 13.46 -6.45
C ASP A 211 -2.95 12.58 -7.71
N SER A 212 -2.65 11.29 -7.53
CA SER A 212 -2.53 10.35 -8.64
C SER A 212 -3.87 10.14 -9.32
N LYS A 213 -3.98 10.72 -10.51
CA LYS A 213 -4.78 10.21 -11.62
C LYS A 213 -4.01 9.08 -12.29
N GLU A 214 -4.71 8.11 -12.88
CA GLU A 214 -4.06 7.15 -13.77
C GLU A 214 -3.46 7.92 -14.95
N VAL A 215 -2.15 7.86 -15.09
CA VAL A 215 -1.46 8.46 -16.22
C VAL A 215 -0.50 7.42 -16.77
N LYS A 216 -0.65 7.15 -18.07
CA LYS A 216 0.31 6.37 -18.84
C LYS A 216 1.39 7.32 -19.35
N TYR A 217 2.61 7.09 -18.91
CA TYR A 217 3.77 7.83 -19.39
C TYR A 217 4.52 6.99 -20.43
N GLY A 218 4.68 7.57 -21.62
CA GLY A 218 5.38 6.95 -22.75
C GLY A 218 4.55 5.87 -23.48
N THR A 219 5.08 5.44 -24.62
CA THR A 219 4.51 4.35 -25.42
C THR A 219 5.20 3.01 -25.17
N GLY A 220 6.36 3.01 -24.49
CA GLY A 220 7.15 1.80 -24.19
C GLY A 220 7.73 1.78 -22.77
N GLU A 221 8.18 0.59 -22.34
CA GLU A 221 8.67 0.33 -20.98
C GLU A 221 9.85 1.22 -20.56
N GLU A 222 10.84 1.43 -21.45
CA GLU A 222 12.03 2.22 -21.12
C GLU A 222 11.71 3.68 -20.80
N GLN A 223 10.79 4.29 -21.55
CA GLN A 223 10.32 5.66 -21.28
C GLN A 223 9.62 5.75 -19.93
N GLY A 224 8.88 4.70 -19.54
CA GLY A 224 8.23 4.62 -18.24
C GLY A 224 9.21 4.63 -17.07
N LYS A 225 10.36 3.95 -17.22
CA LYS A 225 11.38 3.85 -16.17
C LYS A 225 11.97 5.20 -15.77
N GLU A 226 12.00 6.17 -16.68
CA GLU A 226 12.52 7.53 -16.44
C GLU A 226 11.69 8.33 -15.41
N TYR A 227 10.43 7.94 -15.19
CA TYR A 227 9.55 8.60 -14.23
C TYR A 227 9.72 8.11 -12.80
N TYR A 228 10.50 7.05 -12.57
CA TYR A 228 10.82 6.62 -11.21
C TYR A 228 11.88 7.52 -10.58
N LYS A 229 11.62 7.92 -9.35
CA LYS A 229 12.40 8.89 -8.59
C LYS A 229 12.72 8.35 -7.20
N TYR A 230 13.64 9.03 -6.53
CA TYR A 230 13.96 8.81 -5.12
C TYR A 230 13.66 10.07 -4.33
N GLY A 231 12.91 9.95 -3.23
CA GLY A 231 12.51 11.13 -2.47
C GLY A 231 11.62 10.82 -1.27
N LYS A 232 11.07 11.88 -0.69
CA LYS A 232 10.17 11.83 0.47
C LYS A 232 8.75 12.17 0.03
N PRO A 233 7.69 11.80 0.79
CA PRO A 233 6.35 12.31 0.54
C PRO A 233 6.35 13.85 0.60
N LYS A 234 5.59 14.50 -0.27
CA LYS A 234 5.55 15.97 -0.37
C LYS A 234 5.13 16.66 0.92
N GLU A 235 4.26 16.03 1.72
CA GLU A 235 3.90 16.51 3.06
C GLU A 235 5.11 16.56 4.00
N ILE A 236 6.02 15.57 3.90
CA ILE A 236 7.25 15.50 4.68
C ILE A 236 8.29 16.51 4.18
N GLU A 237 8.35 16.77 2.87
CA GLU A 237 9.22 17.80 2.31
C GLU A 237 8.84 19.20 2.82
N LYS A 238 7.54 19.52 2.86
CA LYS A 238 7.02 20.78 3.44
C LYS A 238 7.38 20.94 4.93
N CYS A 239 7.61 19.82 5.61
CA CYS A 239 7.99 19.77 7.00
C CYS A 239 9.49 19.99 7.26
N GLY A 240 10.28 20.38 6.25
CA GLY A 240 11.72 20.58 6.39
C GLY A 240 12.52 19.27 6.45
N GLY A 241 11.93 18.15 6.00
CA GLY A 241 12.65 16.89 5.79
C GLY A 241 12.93 16.06 7.03
N GLY A 242 12.13 16.22 8.10
CA GLY A 242 12.27 15.56 9.40
C GLY A 242 12.71 14.10 9.30
N ALA A 243 13.97 13.84 9.64
CA ALA A 243 14.47 12.49 9.82
C ALA A 243 13.76 11.87 11.02
N ALA A 244 13.11 10.72 10.84
CA ALA A 244 12.81 9.87 11.97
C ALA A 244 14.11 9.54 12.72
N PRO A 245 14.05 9.32 14.05
CA PRO A 245 15.18 8.77 14.79
C PRO A 245 15.66 7.50 14.08
N ALA A 246 16.97 7.38 13.86
CA ALA A 246 17.56 6.20 13.25
C ALA A 246 17.09 4.93 14.00
N PRO A 247 16.82 3.81 13.29
CA PRO A 247 16.52 2.55 13.95
C PRO A 247 17.61 2.24 14.98
N ALA A 248 17.22 1.86 16.19
CA ALA A 248 18.17 1.41 17.20
C ALA A 248 19.05 0.30 16.59
N PRO A 249 20.39 0.35 16.75
CA PRO A 249 21.26 -0.67 16.21
C PRO A 249 20.84 -2.04 16.75
N ALA A 250 20.77 -3.02 15.84
CA ALA A 250 20.50 -4.41 16.20
C ALA A 250 21.47 -4.83 17.33
N PRO A 251 21.01 -5.58 18.35
CA PRO A 251 21.88 -6.03 19.42
C PRO A 251 23.05 -6.80 18.82
N ALA A 252 24.26 -6.30 19.09
CA ALA A 252 25.49 -6.96 18.68
C ALA A 252 25.50 -8.37 19.26
N THR A 253 25.50 -9.38 18.39
CA THR A 253 25.78 -10.77 18.73
C THR A 253 27.27 -10.91 19.08
N GLY A 254 27.65 -10.38 20.24
CA GLY A 254 28.92 -10.65 20.87
C GLY A 254 28.83 -11.94 21.68
N ALA A 255 29.39 -13.03 21.17
CA ALA A 255 29.74 -14.19 21.98
C ALA A 255 30.95 -14.92 21.36
N ASN A 256 32.12 -14.33 21.56
CA ASN A 256 33.35 -15.11 21.70
C ASN A 256 33.26 -15.88 23.03
N ASN A 257 33.16 -17.20 22.97
CA ASN A 257 33.37 -18.06 24.14
C ASN A 257 34.53 -19.00 23.85
N THR A 258 35.75 -18.55 24.17
CA THR A 258 36.88 -19.43 24.43
C THR A 258 36.85 -19.77 25.92
N ALA A 259 36.67 -21.06 26.20
CA ALA A 259 36.53 -21.62 27.53
C ALA A 259 37.82 -21.49 28.37
N PRO A 260 37.72 -21.29 29.70
CA PRO A 260 38.73 -21.73 30.65
C PRO A 260 38.27 -22.96 31.42
N SER A 261 39.21 -23.89 31.52
CA SER A 261 39.18 -25.16 32.27
C SER A 261 38.91 -24.96 33.77
N ALA A 262 38.02 -25.77 34.34
CA ALA A 262 37.73 -25.82 35.76
C ALA A 262 38.60 -26.86 36.48
N GLY A 263 39.44 -26.38 37.40
CA GLY A 263 40.03 -27.18 38.48
C GLY A 263 39.06 -27.22 39.67
N GLY A 264 38.83 -28.42 40.20
CA GLY A 264 37.72 -28.71 41.09
C GLY A 264 37.85 -28.23 42.54
N SER A 265 36.77 -28.44 43.31
CA SER A 265 36.76 -29.18 44.58
C SER A 265 35.33 -29.22 45.12
N GLN A 266 34.87 -30.45 45.41
CA GLN A 266 33.66 -30.78 46.16
C GLN A 266 33.85 -30.42 47.65
N PRO A 267 32.78 -30.08 48.39
CA PRO A 267 32.25 -31.06 49.35
C PRO A 267 30.71 -31.11 49.46
N SER A 268 30.30 -32.23 50.04
CA SER A 268 28.98 -32.83 50.22
C SER A 268 28.09 -32.26 51.32
N ASN A 269 26.80 -32.66 51.24
CA ASN A 269 25.69 -32.67 52.22
C ASN A 269 24.58 -31.69 51.86
N GLY A 270 23.31 -32.03 51.81
CA GLY A 270 22.58 -33.24 52.19
C GLY A 270 21.11 -32.85 52.35
N GLY A 271 20.19 -33.77 52.08
CA GLY A 271 18.83 -33.69 52.63
C GLY A 271 17.71 -33.24 51.70
N SER A 272 16.70 -34.12 51.65
CA SER A 272 15.27 -33.83 51.49
C SER A 272 14.69 -33.77 50.08
N LYS A 273 14.28 -34.96 49.64
CA LYS A 273 13.31 -35.30 48.59
C LYS A 273 11.96 -34.59 48.84
N PRO A 274 11.44 -33.77 47.92
CA PRO A 274 10.05 -33.34 47.96
C PRO A 274 9.12 -34.38 47.31
N THR A 275 8.06 -34.71 48.04
CA THR A 275 6.91 -35.53 47.66
C THR A 275 6.14 -34.91 46.50
N PRO A 276 5.60 -35.69 45.54
CA PRO A 276 4.75 -35.16 44.47
C PRO A 276 3.41 -34.66 45.04
N VAL A 277 3.09 -33.40 44.77
CA VAL A 277 1.79 -32.79 45.10
C VAL A 277 0.76 -33.27 44.08
N ALA A 278 -0.35 -33.79 44.60
CA ALA A 278 -1.48 -34.30 43.83
C ALA A 278 -2.24 -33.18 43.12
N THR A 279 -2.55 -33.41 41.85
CA THR A 279 -3.40 -32.59 41.00
C THR A 279 -4.86 -32.64 41.49
N PRO A 280 -5.54 -31.50 41.71
CA PRO A 280 -6.96 -31.50 42.00
C PRO A 280 -7.79 -31.74 40.72
N VAL A 281 -8.67 -32.73 40.79
CA VAL A 281 -9.70 -33.07 39.82
C VAL A 281 -10.78 -31.98 39.81
N PRO A 282 -11.18 -31.42 38.65
CA PRO A 282 -12.34 -30.56 38.57
C PRO A 282 -13.64 -31.38 38.68
N ALA A 283 -14.52 -30.93 39.58
CA ALA A 283 -15.84 -31.48 39.82
C ALA A 283 -16.78 -31.28 38.62
N THR A 284 -17.52 -32.33 38.29
CA THR A 284 -18.67 -32.38 37.40
C THR A 284 -19.90 -31.72 38.04
N SER A 285 -20.54 -30.80 37.33
CA SER A 285 -21.88 -30.23 37.59
C SER A 285 -22.41 -29.73 36.23
N SER A 286 -23.26 -30.48 35.54
CA SER A 286 -24.74 -30.63 35.64
C SER A 286 -25.48 -29.81 34.57
N SER A 287 -25.98 -30.55 33.56
CA SER A 287 -27.14 -30.32 32.67
C SER A 287 -27.32 -29.00 31.90
N PRO A 288 -27.37 -29.08 30.56
CA PRO A 288 -28.19 -28.19 29.74
C PRO A 288 -29.57 -28.79 29.47
N SER A 289 -30.55 -27.89 29.55
CA SER A 289 -31.97 -28.07 29.30
C SER A 289 -32.28 -28.56 27.88
N ARG A 290 -33.41 -29.28 27.78
CA ARG A 290 -33.97 -29.89 26.56
C ARG A 290 -34.23 -28.87 25.46
N THR A 291 -33.73 -29.14 24.26
CA THR A 291 -34.13 -28.43 23.03
C THR A 291 -35.27 -29.20 22.33
N PRO A 292 -36.34 -28.55 21.85
CA PRO A 292 -37.38 -29.20 21.06
C PRO A 292 -36.94 -29.49 19.63
N LYS A 293 -37.38 -30.66 19.15
CA LYS A 293 -37.30 -31.19 17.78
C LYS A 293 -37.96 -30.25 16.75
N PRO A 294 -37.31 -29.88 15.63
CA PRO A 294 -38.00 -29.29 14.49
C PRO A 294 -38.60 -30.39 13.59
N SER A 295 -39.86 -30.15 13.21
CA SER A 295 -40.64 -30.97 12.29
C SER A 295 -40.20 -30.75 10.84
N SER A 296 -40.34 -31.82 10.08
CA SER A 296 -40.22 -31.89 8.63
C SER A 296 -41.44 -31.28 7.93
N GLY A 297 -41.21 -30.35 7.02
CA GLY A 297 -42.17 -29.82 6.04
C GLY A 297 -41.54 -28.57 5.42
N GLY A 298 -41.13 -28.54 4.16
CA GLY A 298 -41.95 -28.77 2.98
C GLY A 298 -42.25 -27.41 2.35
N GLY A 299 -41.48 -27.01 1.34
CA GLY A 299 -41.72 -25.77 0.59
C GLY A 299 -40.44 -25.12 0.06
N ARG A 300 -40.06 -25.45 -1.19
CA ARG A 300 -39.07 -24.69 -1.97
C ARG A 300 -39.79 -23.51 -2.65
N PRO A 301 -39.32 -22.27 -2.52
CA PRO A 301 -39.45 -21.27 -3.57
C PRO A 301 -38.11 -21.10 -4.27
N SER A 302 -38.13 -21.37 -5.57
CA SER A 302 -37.09 -21.03 -6.55
C SER A 302 -36.90 -19.51 -6.59
N TRP A 303 -35.72 -19.02 -6.21
CA TRP A 303 -35.24 -17.68 -6.56
C TRP A 303 -33.99 -17.82 -7.42
N SER A 304 -34.19 -17.75 -8.73
CA SER A 304 -33.13 -17.50 -9.71
C SER A 304 -32.62 -16.08 -9.55
N GLN A 305 -31.46 -15.91 -8.92
CA GLN A 305 -30.70 -14.67 -9.02
C GLN A 305 -29.79 -14.74 -10.25
N LYS A 306 -30.14 -13.88 -11.21
CA LYS A 306 -29.43 -13.57 -12.45
C LYS A 306 -28.13 -12.84 -12.07
N PRO A 307 -26.95 -13.18 -12.61
CA PRO A 307 -25.75 -12.38 -12.41
C PRO A 307 -25.93 -11.03 -13.12
N SER A 308 -25.77 -9.94 -12.37
CA SER A 308 -25.70 -8.59 -12.92
C SER A 308 -24.34 -8.37 -13.57
N ASN A 309 -24.31 -8.37 -14.90
CA ASN A 309 -23.22 -7.83 -15.70
C ASN A 309 -23.10 -6.33 -15.43
N GLY A 310 -22.10 -5.91 -14.66
CA GLY A 310 -21.63 -4.53 -14.64
C GLY A 310 -20.84 -4.27 -15.92
N GLY A 311 -21.51 -3.72 -16.93
CA GLY A 311 -20.90 -3.29 -18.18
C GLY A 311 -20.01 -2.06 -17.94
N TRP A 312 -18.77 -2.15 -18.43
CA TRP A 312 -17.94 -0.97 -18.67
C TRP A 312 -18.47 -0.28 -19.93
N ASN A 313 -18.86 0.99 -19.78
CA ASN A 313 -19.32 1.82 -20.89
C ASN A 313 -18.17 1.99 -21.90
N GLN A 314 -18.39 1.46 -23.10
CA GLN A 314 -17.69 1.88 -24.31
C GLN A 314 -18.15 3.30 -24.66
N ALA A 315 -17.19 4.17 -24.96
CA ALA A 315 -17.45 5.48 -25.56
C ALA A 315 -18.03 5.27 -26.97
N PRO A 316 -19.07 6.02 -27.39
CA PRO A 316 -19.52 6.00 -28.76
C PRO A 316 -18.56 6.82 -29.64
N SER A 317 -18.12 6.17 -30.72
CA SER A 317 -17.54 6.78 -31.91
C SER A 317 -18.68 7.23 -32.82
N ASP A 318 -18.85 8.53 -33.00
CA ASP A 318 -19.70 9.08 -34.05
C ASP A 318 -18.77 9.72 -35.11
N GLU A 319 -18.53 8.95 -36.17
CA GLU A 319 -18.33 9.49 -37.51
C GLU A 319 -19.73 9.68 -38.10
N ASP A 320 -20.05 10.86 -38.62
CA ASP A 320 -20.89 11.00 -39.81
C ASP A 320 -20.70 12.39 -40.43
N GLU A 321 -20.51 12.36 -41.74
CA GLU A 321 -20.25 13.45 -42.66
C GLU A 321 -21.52 14.24 -43.04
N ASP A 322 -21.27 15.39 -43.69
CA ASP A 322 -22.15 16.10 -44.63
C ASP A 322 -23.43 16.80 -44.12
N GLU A 323 -23.41 18.14 -44.07
CA GLU A 323 -23.94 18.97 -45.18
C GLU A 323 -23.82 20.48 -44.86
N ASN A 324 -23.25 21.21 -45.82
CA ASN A 324 -23.21 22.67 -45.94
C ASN A 324 -24.41 23.10 -46.81
N PRO A 325 -25.10 24.23 -46.58
CA PRO A 325 -24.72 25.44 -47.34
C PRO A 325 -25.05 26.78 -46.63
N GLY A 326 -24.22 27.82 -46.84
CA GLY A 326 -24.69 29.19 -46.59
C GLY A 326 -23.64 30.30 -46.55
N LYS A 327 -23.15 30.70 -47.72
CA LYS A 327 -22.32 31.90 -47.94
C LYS A 327 -22.98 33.19 -47.41
N VAL A 328 -22.23 34.00 -46.65
CA VAL A 328 -22.29 35.47 -46.69
C VAL A 328 -20.86 36.01 -46.65
N GLN A 329 -20.50 36.78 -47.68
CA GLN A 329 -19.23 37.50 -47.80
C GLN A 329 -19.25 38.84 -47.02
N PRO A 330 -18.08 39.44 -46.72
CA PRO A 330 -17.90 40.46 -45.69
C PRO A 330 -17.93 41.90 -46.23
N PRO A 331 -17.82 42.90 -45.35
CA PRO A 331 -17.19 44.16 -45.69
C PRO A 331 -15.91 44.41 -44.86
N ASN A 332 -14.85 44.71 -45.62
CA ASN A 332 -13.64 45.51 -45.43
C ASN A 332 -13.40 46.32 -44.13
N GLY A 333 -12.11 46.47 -43.82
CA GLY A 333 -11.50 47.48 -42.93
C GLY A 333 -11.02 46.82 -41.63
N ASP A 334 -9.81 47.00 -41.14
CA ASP A 334 -8.86 48.09 -41.30
C ASP A 334 -7.46 47.57 -40.92
N GLU A 335 -6.43 48.08 -41.58
CA GLU A 335 -5.03 47.76 -41.32
C GLU A 335 -4.59 48.43 -40.02
N GLY A 336 -3.90 47.68 -39.16
CA GLY A 336 -3.36 48.17 -37.90
C GLY A 336 -2.22 47.27 -37.47
N ASP A 337 -1.04 47.60 -37.95
CA ASP A 337 0.26 47.14 -37.46
C ASP A 337 0.38 47.45 -35.96
N ASP A 338 0.80 46.48 -35.14
CA ASP A 338 1.50 46.74 -33.87
C ASP A 338 2.19 45.45 -33.37
N GLU A 339 3.51 45.41 -33.60
CA GLU A 339 4.61 44.86 -32.78
C GLU A 339 4.38 43.55 -31.98
N GLU A 340 4.92 42.44 -32.52
CA GLU A 340 5.22 41.23 -31.75
C GLU A 340 6.52 41.40 -30.93
N GLU A 341 6.38 41.42 -29.59
CA GLU A 341 7.49 41.23 -28.66
C GLU A 341 7.68 39.72 -28.39
N GLU A 342 8.50 39.06 -29.21
CA GLU A 342 8.98 37.69 -28.95
C GLU A 342 9.97 37.70 -27.77
N THR A 343 9.57 37.10 -26.65
CA THR A 343 10.47 36.79 -25.54
C THR A 343 11.20 35.47 -25.79
N GLU A 344 12.51 35.58 -26.00
CA GLU A 344 13.45 34.48 -26.22
C GLU A 344 13.46 33.44 -25.08
N ARG A 345 13.26 32.15 -25.43
CA ARG A 345 13.70 31.01 -24.61
C ARG A 345 15.12 30.60 -25.02
N PRO A 346 16.09 30.44 -24.09
CA PRO A 346 17.44 30.02 -24.46
C PRO A 346 17.50 28.53 -24.80
N ARG A 347 17.93 28.23 -26.03
CA ARG A 347 18.35 26.90 -26.50
C ARG A 347 19.60 26.43 -25.76
N ARG A 348 19.50 25.27 -25.12
CA ARG A 348 20.60 24.55 -24.46
C ARG A 348 21.54 23.98 -25.53
N LYS A 349 22.79 24.45 -25.57
CA LYS A 349 23.85 23.94 -26.45
C LYS A 349 24.21 22.50 -26.08
N GLN A 350 24.17 21.60 -27.08
CA GLN A 350 24.79 20.28 -27.03
C GLN A 350 26.30 20.46 -27.23
N ASN A 351 27.11 19.98 -26.28
CA ASN A 351 28.55 19.85 -26.46
C ASN A 351 28.86 18.51 -27.12
N LYS A 352 29.48 18.60 -28.30
CA LYS A 352 30.07 17.53 -29.09
C LYS A 352 31.41 17.14 -28.46
N TRP A 353 31.56 15.88 -28.06
CA TRP A 353 32.86 15.29 -27.75
C TRP A 353 33.59 14.99 -29.08
N SER A 354 34.85 15.40 -29.16
CA SER A 354 35.81 15.01 -30.20
C SER A 354 36.76 13.97 -29.61
N GLU A 355 36.86 12.83 -30.30
CA GLU A 355 37.97 11.89 -30.21
C GLU A 355 39.21 12.50 -30.88
N ASP A 356 40.38 12.28 -30.29
CA ASP A 356 41.65 11.91 -30.96
C ASP A 356 42.83 12.08 -29.99
N ASN A 357 43.31 10.96 -29.45
CA ASN A 357 44.72 10.59 -29.31
C ASN A 357 44.88 9.14 -28.88
#